data_AF-A0A953RDY4-F1
#
_entry.id   AF-A0A953RDY4-F1
#
_cell.length_a   1.000
_cell.length_b   1.000
_cell.length_c   1.000
_cell.angle_alpha   90.00
_cell.angle_beta   90.00
_cell.angle_gamma   90.00
#
_symmetry.space_group_name_H-M   'P 1'
#
loop_
_entity.id
_entity.type
_entity.pdbx_description
1 polymer ?
#
loop_
_entity_poly.entity_id
_entity_poly.type
_entity_poly.pdbx_seq_one_letter_code
_entity_poly.pdbx_strand_id
1 'polypeptide(L)'
;YDLGPLYKAGADGTGQTIAVAGASDIDMADIESFRKLFNLPVNDPTKVLVPKNKNPGMNGAMGEADLDLEWAGAMAPKAQILYVFSGDPFVSMSYAIDQALAPVLSTSFGLCEWHLTSADFDLLRGWSQKAAAQGITWVSSSGDSGAAGCEYQNGIYAVATTRMSVVVPASLPEVTAVGGSEFNEGKGSYFSSKPGPNGGTAISYIPEAAWNDEDILMQNFQGFFSPPSGFAAGGGGASIYWAKPIWQAGPGVPDDGARDVPDVSLTASGAHDPYPVVSGGNVVATGGTSASTPAFAGILALLNHYLVGTKVQSQPGLGNINPMLYFLGQNYPSVYHDITAGDNRVPCVPQSTQDCDDSGIYGYSTGPGYDLATGWGSVDAAKLAATWATVVTKTARLVITTFTTSTQVAVGGQVSVDVEMANQGGADAPAFQVRVLFTKDGTQSTAKSWYIFCDMKGAPAGSTAKCSGTVTLDKSMTAGTYIPLAIADYNNQVVQFDRTGTFAYSKDGTMVVK
;
A
#
# COMPACT_ATOMS: atom_id res chain seq x y z
N TYR A 1 7.35 15.30 -6.99
CA TYR A 1 7.22 13.91 -7.50
C TYR A 1 7.44 13.74 -9.01
N ASP A 2 8.09 14.68 -9.71
CA ASP A 2 8.47 14.55 -11.14
C ASP A 2 7.38 14.04 -12.12
N LEU A 3 6.18 14.64 -12.08
CA LEU A 3 5.06 14.24 -12.97
C LEU A 3 5.21 14.77 -14.41
N GLY A 4 5.99 15.83 -14.60
CA GLY A 4 6.12 16.53 -15.88
C GLY A 4 6.50 15.62 -17.06
N PRO A 5 7.48 14.71 -16.91
CA PRO A 5 7.80 13.72 -17.94
C PRO A 5 6.62 12.79 -18.29
N LEU A 6 5.81 12.38 -17.32
CA LEU A 6 4.62 11.54 -17.57
C LEU A 6 3.57 12.28 -18.40
N TYR A 7 3.28 13.53 -18.03
CA TYR A 7 2.35 14.37 -18.81
C TYR A 7 2.84 14.60 -20.23
N LYS A 8 4.15 14.85 -20.42
CA LYS A 8 4.76 14.97 -21.75
C LYS A 8 4.69 13.68 -22.57
N ALA A 9 4.72 12.53 -21.90
CA ALA A 9 4.51 11.21 -22.52
C ALA A 9 3.03 10.90 -22.80
N GLY A 10 2.10 11.83 -22.50
CA GLY A 10 0.67 11.67 -22.71
C GLY A 10 -0.08 11.00 -21.56
N ALA A 11 0.61 10.62 -20.49
CA ALA A 11 -0.01 10.06 -19.29
C ALA A 11 -0.55 11.19 -18.40
N ASP A 12 -1.77 11.65 -18.66
CA ASP A 12 -2.46 12.74 -17.93
C ASP A 12 -3.71 12.26 -17.15
N GLY A 13 -3.86 10.95 -17.01
CA GLY A 13 -5.03 10.30 -16.41
C GLY A 13 -6.18 10.01 -17.38
N THR A 14 -6.14 10.40 -18.66
CA THR A 14 -7.21 10.09 -19.62
C THR A 14 -7.52 8.58 -19.66
N GLY A 15 -8.79 8.22 -19.55
CA GLY A 15 -9.24 6.82 -19.56
C GLY A 15 -8.94 6.04 -18.27
N GLN A 16 -8.41 6.70 -17.24
CA GLN A 16 -8.21 6.13 -15.92
C GLN A 16 -9.38 6.46 -15.00
N THR A 17 -9.55 5.66 -13.96
CA THR A 17 -10.58 5.87 -12.93
C THR A 17 -9.97 5.65 -11.56
N ILE A 18 -10.29 6.53 -10.61
CA ILE A 18 -9.91 6.44 -9.20
C ILE A 18 -11.19 6.42 -8.37
N ALA A 19 -11.34 5.45 -7.48
CA ALA A 19 -12.37 5.47 -6.45
C ALA A 19 -11.81 6.11 -5.18
N VAL A 20 -12.59 7.01 -4.58
CA VAL A 20 -12.29 7.65 -3.30
C VAL A 20 -13.43 7.33 -2.35
N ALA A 21 -13.12 6.73 -1.20
CA ALA A 21 -14.11 6.36 -0.21
C ALA A 21 -14.33 7.49 0.80
N GLY A 22 -15.57 7.96 0.95
CA GLY A 22 -15.93 9.08 1.83
C GLY A 22 -17.06 8.78 2.83
N ALA A 23 -17.19 9.66 3.81
CA ALA A 23 -18.17 9.60 4.90
C ALA A 23 -19.17 10.80 4.94
N SER A 24 -19.09 11.68 3.94
CA SER A 24 -19.88 12.91 3.83
C SER A 24 -20.46 13.03 2.41
N ASP A 25 -21.45 13.89 2.24
CA ASP A 25 -21.67 14.51 0.94
C ASP A 25 -20.70 15.69 0.71
N ILE A 26 -20.55 16.16 -0.53
CA ILE A 26 -19.67 17.30 -0.91
C ILE A 26 -20.44 18.43 -1.59
N ASP A 27 -19.86 19.64 -1.56
CA ASP A 27 -20.23 20.74 -2.45
C ASP A 27 -19.38 20.69 -3.73
N MET A 28 -20.03 20.48 -4.89
CA MET A 28 -19.31 20.41 -6.16
C MET A 28 -18.60 21.74 -6.50
N ALA A 29 -19.12 22.87 -6.01
CA ALA A 29 -18.54 24.17 -6.27
C ALA A 29 -17.13 24.32 -5.67
N ASP A 30 -16.82 23.60 -4.60
CA ASP A 30 -15.49 23.60 -3.98
C ASP A 30 -14.47 22.95 -4.94
N ILE A 31 -14.77 21.74 -5.40
CA ILE A 31 -13.93 21.01 -6.38
C ILE A 31 -13.74 21.83 -7.66
N GLU A 32 -14.82 22.40 -8.21
CA GLU A 32 -14.71 23.25 -9.40
C GLU A 32 -13.84 24.49 -9.17
N SER A 33 -13.92 25.09 -7.98
CA SER A 33 -13.16 26.28 -7.60
C SER A 33 -11.68 25.96 -7.43
N PHE A 34 -11.34 24.83 -6.80
CA PHE A 34 -9.97 24.33 -6.73
C PHE A 34 -9.40 24.09 -8.13
N ARG A 35 -10.16 23.43 -9.02
CA ARG A 35 -9.70 23.18 -10.38
C ARG A 35 -9.44 24.48 -11.14
N LYS A 36 -10.28 25.51 -10.96
CA LYS A 36 -10.05 26.86 -11.52
C LYS A 36 -8.81 27.52 -10.90
N LEU A 37 -8.64 27.43 -9.58
CA LEU A 37 -7.51 28.01 -8.84
C LEU A 37 -6.17 27.49 -9.36
N PHE A 38 -6.07 26.19 -9.63
CA PHE A 38 -4.85 25.54 -10.12
C PHE A 38 -4.77 25.38 -11.64
N ASN A 39 -5.66 26.05 -12.39
CA ASN A 39 -5.71 25.99 -13.85
C ASN A 39 -5.78 24.54 -14.40
N LEU A 40 -6.57 23.69 -13.75
CA LEU A 40 -6.85 22.32 -14.13
C LEU A 40 -8.05 22.27 -15.10
N PRO A 41 -8.13 21.29 -16.02
CA PRO A 41 -9.27 21.14 -16.93
C PRO A 41 -10.56 20.86 -16.15
N VAL A 42 -11.74 21.24 -16.66
CA VAL A 42 -13.01 20.83 -16.03
C VAL A 42 -13.14 19.30 -16.05
N ASN A 43 -13.35 18.68 -14.90
CA ASN A 43 -13.46 17.22 -14.74
C ASN A 43 -14.03 16.91 -13.35
N ASP A 44 -15.35 16.98 -13.24
CA ASP A 44 -16.04 16.83 -11.95
C ASP A 44 -16.09 15.36 -11.51
N PRO A 45 -15.96 15.08 -10.21
CA PRO A 45 -16.13 13.74 -9.68
C PRO A 45 -17.58 13.24 -9.89
N THR A 46 -17.71 11.95 -10.20
CA THR A 46 -19.01 11.28 -10.21
C THR A 46 -19.32 10.80 -8.80
N LYS A 47 -20.40 11.33 -8.22
CA LYS A 47 -20.88 10.94 -6.89
C LYS A 47 -21.61 9.60 -6.94
N VAL A 48 -21.18 8.66 -6.10
CA VAL A 48 -21.74 7.31 -5.96
C VAL A 48 -22.19 7.11 -4.52
N LEU A 49 -23.45 7.43 -4.23
CA LEU A 49 -24.06 7.08 -2.94
C LEU A 49 -24.24 5.57 -2.85
N VAL A 50 -23.68 4.94 -1.81
CA VAL A 50 -23.80 3.49 -1.63
C VAL A 50 -25.29 3.09 -1.60
N PRO A 51 -25.75 2.16 -2.47
CA PRO A 51 -27.16 1.77 -2.54
C PRO A 51 -27.72 1.35 -1.18
N LYS A 52 -28.98 1.71 -0.92
CA LYS A 52 -29.72 1.44 0.33
C LYS A 52 -29.18 2.17 1.58
N ASN A 53 -28.12 2.96 1.46
CA ASN A 53 -27.71 3.88 2.52
C ASN A 53 -28.41 5.23 2.35
N LYS A 54 -28.69 5.90 3.48
CA LYS A 54 -29.18 7.27 3.46
C LYS A 54 -28.02 8.20 3.09
N ASN A 55 -28.26 9.20 2.24
CA ASN A 55 -27.29 10.27 2.03
C ASN A 55 -26.99 10.92 3.40
N PRO A 56 -25.73 10.92 3.87
CA PRO A 56 -25.36 11.51 5.17
C PRO A 56 -25.53 13.03 5.20
N GLY A 57 -25.68 13.67 4.04
CA GLY A 57 -25.54 15.11 3.88
C GLY A 57 -24.08 15.55 4.03
N MET A 58 -23.83 16.84 3.82
CA MET A 58 -22.53 17.43 4.15
C MET A 58 -22.37 17.46 5.67
N ASN A 59 -21.26 16.91 6.17
CA ASN A 59 -20.94 16.81 7.59
C ASN A 59 -19.46 17.10 7.87
N GLY A 60 -18.96 16.77 9.06
CA GLY A 60 -17.56 17.05 9.45
C GLY A 60 -16.49 16.39 8.57
N ALA A 61 -16.84 15.36 7.79
CA ALA A 61 -15.92 14.71 6.87
C ALA A 61 -15.92 15.33 5.45
N MET A 62 -16.58 16.47 5.24
CA MET A 62 -16.59 17.15 3.95
C MET A 62 -15.19 17.68 3.58
N GLY A 63 -14.47 18.34 4.50
CA GLY A 63 -13.13 18.85 4.22
C GLY A 63 -12.12 17.76 3.87
N GLU A 64 -12.27 16.58 4.49
CA GLU A 64 -11.51 15.37 4.13
C GLU A 64 -11.84 14.89 2.71
N ALA A 65 -13.13 14.86 2.38
CA ALA A 65 -13.57 14.49 1.03
C ALA A 65 -13.08 15.48 -0.03
N ASP A 66 -13.12 16.79 0.24
CA ASP A 66 -12.62 17.81 -0.67
C ASP A 66 -11.12 17.63 -0.89
N LEU A 67 -10.33 17.48 0.18
CA LEU A 67 -8.89 17.17 0.12
C LEU A 67 -8.59 15.96 -0.79
N ASP A 68 -9.27 14.84 -0.55
CA ASP A 68 -9.07 13.61 -1.30
C ASP A 68 -9.34 13.78 -2.80
N LEU A 69 -10.47 14.41 -3.13
CA LEU A 69 -10.93 14.58 -4.51
C LEU A 69 -10.07 15.58 -5.28
N GLU A 70 -9.71 16.69 -4.63
CA GLU A 70 -8.91 17.74 -5.22
C GLU A 70 -7.50 17.25 -5.55
N TRP A 71 -6.83 16.59 -4.62
CA TRP A 71 -5.43 16.19 -4.82
C TRP A 71 -5.26 14.92 -5.63
N ALA A 72 -6.18 13.94 -5.56
CA ALA A 72 -6.21 12.87 -6.55
C ALA A 72 -6.41 13.43 -7.97
N GLY A 73 -7.31 14.41 -8.10
CA GLY A 73 -7.65 15.07 -9.36
C GLY A 73 -6.60 16.06 -9.87
N ALA A 74 -5.76 16.62 -8.99
CA ALA A 74 -4.64 17.48 -9.37
C ALA A 74 -3.48 16.65 -9.92
N MET A 75 -3.20 15.51 -9.28
CA MET A 75 -2.12 14.61 -9.67
C MET A 75 -2.44 13.89 -10.99
N ALA A 76 -3.68 13.48 -11.22
CA ALA A 76 -4.15 12.91 -12.49
C ALA A 76 -5.28 13.76 -13.12
N PRO A 77 -4.96 14.89 -13.79
CA PRO A 77 -5.93 15.91 -14.19
C PRO A 77 -7.15 15.43 -14.98
N LYS A 78 -7.02 14.36 -15.76
CA LYS A 78 -8.08 13.81 -16.62
C LYS A 78 -8.57 12.42 -16.21
N ALA A 79 -8.16 11.91 -15.04
CA ALA A 79 -8.74 10.68 -14.51
C ALA A 79 -10.17 10.95 -14.02
N GLN A 80 -11.10 10.02 -14.28
CA GLN A 80 -12.42 10.10 -13.67
C GLN A 80 -12.30 9.75 -12.19
N ILE A 81 -12.77 10.62 -11.32
CA ILE A 81 -12.90 10.30 -9.90
C ILE A 81 -14.33 9.81 -9.63
N LEU A 82 -14.44 8.65 -9.00
CA LEU A 82 -15.69 8.13 -8.43
C LEU A 82 -15.65 8.40 -6.93
N TYR A 83 -16.43 9.39 -6.48
CA TYR A 83 -16.58 9.66 -5.05
C TYR A 83 -17.63 8.72 -4.48
N VAL A 84 -17.19 7.64 -3.83
CA VAL A 84 -18.05 6.62 -3.24
C VAL A 84 -18.30 7.00 -1.79
N PHE A 85 -19.55 7.26 -1.41
CA PHE A 85 -19.84 7.80 -0.08
C PHE A 85 -21.10 7.23 0.56
N SER A 86 -21.08 7.23 1.88
CA SER A 86 -22.17 6.86 2.77
C SER A 86 -21.92 7.53 4.13
N GLY A 87 -22.70 7.21 5.17
CA GLY A 87 -22.40 7.68 6.54
C GLY A 87 -21.21 6.98 7.21
N ASP A 88 -20.65 5.96 6.58
CA ASP A 88 -19.52 5.17 7.07
C ASP A 88 -18.50 4.95 5.94
N PRO A 89 -17.24 5.42 6.07
CA PRO A 89 -16.23 5.28 5.02
C PRO A 89 -15.85 3.82 4.74
N PHE A 90 -15.97 2.90 5.71
CA PHE A 90 -15.70 1.48 5.51
C PHE A 90 -16.80 0.79 4.69
N VAL A 91 -18.05 1.27 4.79
CA VAL A 91 -19.14 0.85 3.89
C VAL A 91 -18.90 1.36 2.47
N SER A 92 -18.44 2.61 2.32
CA SER A 92 -18.08 3.20 1.02
C SER A 92 -16.93 2.44 0.34
N MET A 93 -15.87 2.17 1.09
CA MET A 93 -14.70 1.40 0.67
C MET A 93 -15.07 -0.02 0.24
N SER A 94 -15.76 -0.77 1.10
CA SER A 94 -16.15 -2.16 0.78
C SER A 94 -17.06 -2.23 -0.44
N TYR A 95 -17.97 -1.25 -0.63
CA TYR A 95 -18.78 -1.15 -1.84
C TYR A 95 -17.94 -0.91 -3.10
N ALA A 96 -16.95 -0.01 -3.04
CA ALA A 96 -16.05 0.25 -4.16
C ALA A 96 -15.29 -1.00 -4.61
N ILE A 97 -14.83 -1.81 -3.65
CA ILE A 97 -14.19 -3.10 -3.88
C ILE A 97 -15.20 -4.10 -4.45
N ASP A 98 -16.36 -4.25 -3.80
CA ASP A 98 -17.34 -5.27 -4.18
C ASP A 98 -17.85 -5.12 -5.61
N GLN A 99 -17.97 -3.88 -6.08
CA GLN A 99 -18.39 -3.56 -7.43
C GLN A 99 -17.22 -3.37 -8.41
N ALA A 100 -15.98 -3.47 -7.94
CA ALA A 100 -14.76 -3.19 -8.71
C ALA A 100 -14.85 -1.87 -9.51
N LEU A 101 -15.26 -0.79 -8.82
CA LEU A 101 -15.61 0.48 -9.47
C LEU A 101 -14.43 1.16 -10.17
N ALA A 102 -13.22 0.98 -9.66
CA ALA A 102 -12.02 1.61 -10.19
C ALA A 102 -10.78 0.73 -9.99
N PRO A 103 -9.77 0.79 -10.88
CA PRO A 103 -8.50 0.09 -10.71
C PRO A 103 -7.61 0.64 -9.59
N VAL A 104 -7.90 1.84 -9.07
CA VAL A 104 -7.22 2.44 -7.92
C VAL A 104 -8.28 2.87 -6.90
N LEU A 105 -8.07 2.51 -5.63
CA LEU A 105 -8.92 2.89 -4.50
C LEU A 105 -8.09 3.66 -3.48
N SER A 106 -8.51 4.87 -3.14
CA SER A 106 -7.93 5.70 -2.07
C SER A 106 -8.82 5.68 -0.83
N THR A 107 -8.22 5.46 0.34
CA THR A 107 -8.90 5.53 1.64
C THR A 107 -8.09 6.34 2.64
N SER A 108 -8.64 7.46 3.08
CA SER A 108 -8.01 8.34 4.07
C SER A 108 -8.63 8.19 5.47
N PHE A 109 -9.15 6.99 5.77
CA PHE A 109 -9.74 6.64 7.06
C PHE A 109 -9.09 5.39 7.63
N GLY A 110 -8.88 5.38 8.95
CA GLY A 110 -8.24 4.27 9.66
C GLY A 110 -8.93 3.90 10.97
N LEU A 111 -8.71 2.66 11.40
CA LEU A 111 -9.06 2.13 12.71
C LEU A 111 -7.78 1.67 13.41
N CYS A 112 -7.76 1.82 14.74
CA CYS A 112 -6.72 1.26 15.58
C CYS A 112 -6.67 -0.27 15.41
N GLU A 113 -5.51 -0.82 15.01
CA GLU A 113 -5.38 -2.27 14.83
C GLU A 113 -5.55 -3.05 16.15
N TRP A 114 -5.19 -2.44 17.29
CA TRP A 114 -5.31 -3.08 18.60
C TRP A 114 -6.76 -3.25 19.07
N HIS A 115 -7.69 -2.43 18.57
CA HIS A 115 -9.09 -2.51 18.94
C HIS A 115 -9.90 -3.50 18.09
N LEU A 116 -9.29 -4.10 17.07
CA LEU A 116 -9.95 -5.04 16.18
C LEU A 116 -9.90 -6.48 16.70
N THR A 117 -10.97 -7.22 16.45
CA THR A 117 -11.04 -8.65 16.73
C THR A 117 -10.49 -9.47 15.56
N SER A 118 -10.19 -10.75 15.78
CA SER A 118 -9.78 -11.65 14.69
C SER A 118 -10.81 -11.72 13.56
N ALA A 119 -12.12 -11.62 13.87
CA ALA A 119 -13.16 -11.62 12.85
C ALA A 119 -13.16 -10.35 11.99
N ASP A 120 -12.83 -9.20 12.58
CA ASP A 120 -12.67 -7.95 11.84
C ASP A 120 -11.48 -8.02 10.89
N PHE A 121 -10.35 -8.58 11.37
CA PHE A 121 -9.18 -8.81 10.52
C PHE A 121 -9.45 -9.80 9.39
N ASP A 122 -10.16 -10.90 9.65
CA ASP A 122 -10.55 -11.86 8.60
C ASP A 122 -11.41 -11.19 7.52
N LEU A 123 -12.36 -10.34 7.92
CA LEU A 123 -13.22 -9.58 7.01
C LEU A 123 -12.42 -8.58 6.17
N LEU A 124 -11.60 -7.74 6.82
CA LEU A 124 -10.79 -6.71 6.17
C LEU A 124 -9.77 -7.32 5.22
N ARG A 125 -9.15 -8.43 5.62
CA ARG A 125 -8.24 -9.21 4.77
C ARG A 125 -8.95 -9.84 3.58
N GLY A 126 -10.17 -10.32 3.77
CA GLY A 126 -11.03 -10.81 2.68
C GLY A 126 -11.27 -9.72 1.62
N TRP A 127 -11.52 -8.47 2.04
CA TRP A 127 -11.65 -7.35 1.10
C TRP A 127 -10.33 -6.98 0.43
N SER A 128 -9.20 -6.93 1.15
CA SER A 128 -7.91 -6.58 0.54
C SER A 128 -7.45 -7.61 -0.48
N GLN A 129 -7.66 -8.90 -0.20
CA GLN A 129 -7.39 -9.98 -1.15
C GLN A 129 -8.33 -9.94 -2.36
N LYS A 130 -9.61 -9.63 -2.14
CA LYS A 130 -10.57 -9.44 -3.23
C LYS A 130 -10.18 -8.28 -4.13
N ALA A 131 -9.82 -7.13 -3.55
CA ALA A 131 -9.35 -5.96 -4.28
C ALA A 131 -8.13 -6.31 -5.16
N ALA A 132 -7.11 -6.93 -4.57
CA ALA A 132 -5.92 -7.37 -5.30
C ALA A 132 -6.25 -8.34 -6.44
N ALA A 133 -7.14 -9.32 -6.21
CA ALA A 133 -7.55 -10.29 -7.22
C ALA A 133 -8.37 -9.68 -8.37
N GLN A 134 -9.08 -8.58 -8.11
CA GLN A 134 -9.81 -7.81 -9.12
C GLN A 134 -8.92 -6.78 -9.85
N GLY A 135 -7.63 -6.70 -9.52
CA GLY A 135 -6.70 -5.73 -10.11
C GLY A 135 -6.80 -4.33 -9.49
N ILE A 136 -7.51 -4.17 -8.38
CA ILE A 136 -7.63 -2.89 -7.66
C ILE A 136 -6.39 -2.69 -6.81
N THR A 137 -5.69 -1.58 -7.05
CA THR A 137 -4.64 -1.10 -6.15
C THR A 137 -5.27 -0.25 -5.06
N TRP A 138 -5.26 -0.78 -3.85
CA TRP A 138 -5.81 -0.10 -2.68
C TRP A 138 -4.68 0.59 -1.91
N VAL A 139 -4.72 1.91 -1.84
CA VAL A 139 -3.83 2.75 -1.02
C VAL A 139 -4.58 3.30 0.19
N SER A 140 -3.91 3.36 1.34
CA SER A 140 -4.48 3.89 2.57
C SER A 140 -3.50 4.77 3.33
N SER A 141 -4.03 5.81 3.97
CA SER A 141 -3.27 6.65 4.90
C SER A 141 -2.75 5.82 6.08
N SER A 142 -1.48 6.01 6.43
CA SER A 142 -0.85 5.28 7.54
C SER A 142 -1.18 5.85 8.92
N GLY A 143 -1.85 6.98 8.98
CA GLY A 143 -2.27 7.67 10.20
C GLY A 143 -1.47 8.93 10.46
N ASP A 144 -1.98 9.77 11.36
CA ASP A 144 -1.45 11.11 11.62
C ASP A 144 -0.95 11.26 13.07
N SER A 145 -0.71 10.14 13.76
CA SER A 145 -0.35 10.09 15.17
C SER A 145 0.99 9.43 15.44
N GLY A 146 1.92 9.53 14.49
CA GLY A 146 3.25 8.94 14.59
C GLY A 146 3.19 7.43 14.87
N ALA A 147 4.01 6.95 15.80
CA ALA A 147 3.96 5.56 16.25
C ALA A 147 2.79 5.21 17.20
N ALA A 148 1.88 6.16 17.47
CA ALA A 148 0.75 6.03 18.39
C ALA A 148 -0.61 5.88 17.67
N GLY A 149 -0.69 5.06 16.62
CA GLY A 149 -1.88 4.96 15.75
C GLY A 149 -3.19 4.56 16.44
N CYS A 150 -3.14 4.05 17.67
CA CYS A 150 -4.31 3.73 18.48
C CYS A 150 -4.75 4.81 19.47
N GLU A 151 -3.99 5.90 19.59
CA GLU A 151 -4.36 7.00 20.46
C GLU A 151 -5.46 7.85 19.84
N TYR A 152 -6.35 8.36 20.70
CA TYR A 152 -7.30 9.37 20.27
C TYR A 152 -6.57 10.70 20.10
N GLN A 153 -6.83 11.37 18.98
CA GLN A 153 -6.37 12.74 18.74
C GLN A 153 -7.21 13.75 19.53
N ASN A 154 -7.19 13.67 20.87
CA ASN A 154 -7.98 14.54 21.75
C ASN A 154 -7.07 15.50 22.54
N GLY A 155 -7.12 16.78 22.20
CA GLY A 155 -6.55 17.88 22.98
C GLY A 155 -5.23 18.42 22.44
N ILE A 156 -4.87 19.64 22.85
CA ILE A 156 -3.71 20.42 22.35
C ILE A 156 -2.35 19.85 22.84
N TYR A 157 -2.37 18.85 23.72
CA TYR A 157 -1.20 18.21 24.30
C TYR A 157 -1.45 16.71 24.50
N ALA A 158 -1.64 15.98 23.40
CA ALA A 158 -1.77 14.54 23.49
C ALA A 158 -0.46 13.91 23.96
N VAL A 159 -0.59 12.92 24.83
CA VAL A 159 0.50 12.11 25.32
C VAL A 159 0.02 10.67 25.28
N ALA A 160 0.82 9.80 24.71
CA ALA A 160 0.39 8.45 24.47
C ALA A 160 0.39 7.66 25.78
N THR A 161 -0.66 6.89 25.99
CA THR A 161 -0.87 6.03 27.16
C THR A 161 -0.90 4.55 26.77
N THR A 162 -0.91 4.27 25.48
CA THR A 162 -0.97 2.95 24.85
C THR A 162 0.34 2.61 24.14
N ARG A 163 0.47 1.33 23.81
CA ARG A 163 1.63 0.78 23.10
C ARG A 163 1.80 1.41 21.72
N MET A 164 3.00 1.31 21.15
CA MET A 164 3.17 1.63 19.74
C MET A 164 2.24 0.76 18.89
N SER A 165 1.64 1.36 17.87
CA SER A 165 0.58 0.75 17.08
C SER A 165 0.43 1.43 15.72
N VAL A 166 -0.06 0.66 14.75
CA VAL A 166 -0.41 1.15 13.40
C VAL A 166 -1.91 1.05 13.16
N VAL A 167 -2.39 1.64 12.06
CA VAL A 167 -3.82 1.64 11.71
C VAL A 167 -4.15 0.66 10.57
N VAL A 168 -5.40 0.20 10.56
CA VAL A 168 -6.01 -0.61 9.50
C VAL A 168 -6.94 0.31 8.71
N PRO A 169 -6.90 0.34 7.36
CA PRO A 169 -6.45 -0.72 6.47
C PRO A 169 -4.97 -0.68 6.09
N ALA A 170 -4.22 0.38 6.40
CA ALA A 170 -2.81 0.51 6.05
C ALA A 170 -1.96 -0.69 6.47
N SER A 171 -2.19 -1.29 7.65
CA SER A 171 -1.42 -2.44 8.10
C SER A 171 -1.72 -3.76 7.37
N LEU A 172 -2.77 -3.84 6.53
CA LEU A 172 -3.07 -5.03 5.72
C LEU A 172 -1.97 -5.24 4.65
N PRO A 173 -1.37 -6.44 4.56
CA PRO A 173 -0.32 -6.68 3.55
C PRO A 173 -0.68 -6.46 2.07
N GLU A 174 -1.94 -6.51 1.62
CA GLU A 174 -2.27 -6.16 0.21
C GLU A 174 -2.56 -4.69 -0.01
N VAL A 175 -2.62 -3.88 1.04
CA VAL A 175 -2.87 -2.44 0.96
C VAL A 175 -1.52 -1.74 0.99
N THR A 176 -1.34 -0.77 0.09
CA THR A 176 -0.16 0.08 0.12
C THR A 176 -0.40 1.22 1.11
N ALA A 177 0.34 1.19 2.22
CA ALA A 177 0.31 2.22 3.23
C ALA A 177 1.11 3.44 2.76
N VAL A 178 0.47 4.62 2.81
CA VAL A 178 1.07 5.90 2.40
C VAL A 178 1.29 6.75 3.64
N GLY A 179 2.56 6.99 3.95
CA GLY A 179 3.03 7.81 5.06
C GLY A 179 3.18 9.28 4.73
N GLY A 180 3.85 10.00 5.63
CA GLY A 180 3.99 11.44 5.60
C GLY A 180 5.44 11.90 5.62
N SER A 181 5.78 12.80 4.70
CA SER A 181 7.01 13.57 4.68
C SER A 181 6.73 15.06 4.79
N GLU A 182 7.78 15.86 4.90
CA GLU A 182 7.73 17.32 4.83
C GLU A 182 8.95 17.85 4.09
N PHE A 183 8.89 19.08 3.60
CA PHE A 183 10.06 19.69 2.98
C PHE A 183 11.18 19.97 3.98
N ASN A 184 12.41 19.70 3.54
CA ASN A 184 13.66 19.97 4.23
C ASN A 184 14.55 20.86 3.35
N GLU A 185 14.04 22.04 2.99
CA GLU A 185 14.67 22.94 2.03
C GLU A 185 15.91 23.66 2.59
N GLY A 186 16.04 23.80 3.90
CA GLY A 186 17.13 24.53 4.55
C GLY A 186 17.40 25.90 3.88
N LYS A 187 18.61 26.08 3.33
CA LYS A 187 19.01 27.31 2.60
C LYS A 187 19.12 27.12 1.09
N GLY A 188 18.56 26.04 0.55
CA GLY A 188 18.64 25.70 -0.86
C GLY A 188 17.80 26.63 -1.76
N SER A 189 18.05 26.57 -3.07
CA SER A 189 17.30 27.33 -4.08
C SER A 189 16.39 26.41 -4.88
N TYR A 190 15.25 26.05 -4.30
CA TYR A 190 14.31 25.10 -4.91
C TYR A 190 13.05 25.76 -5.49
N PHE A 191 12.87 27.06 -5.24
CA PHE A 191 11.68 27.81 -5.63
C PHE A 191 12.04 28.98 -6.56
N SER A 192 11.20 29.17 -7.58
CA SER A 192 11.16 30.37 -8.41
C SER A 192 10.52 31.51 -7.64
N SER A 193 11.03 32.74 -7.83
CA SER A 193 10.42 33.97 -7.31
C SER A 193 9.13 34.36 -8.03
N LYS A 194 8.79 33.68 -9.14
CA LYS A 194 7.57 33.89 -9.90
C LYS A 194 6.78 32.57 -9.97
N PRO A 195 5.51 32.56 -9.54
CA PRO A 195 4.66 31.39 -9.68
C PRO A 195 4.38 31.10 -11.17
N GLY A 196 4.26 29.81 -11.48
CA GLY A 196 3.79 29.33 -12.77
C GLY A 196 2.28 29.53 -12.96
N PRO A 197 1.72 29.09 -14.10
CA PRO A 197 0.30 29.24 -14.43
C PRO A 197 -0.67 28.59 -13.43
N ASN A 198 -0.20 27.61 -12.66
CA ASN A 198 -0.94 26.92 -11.62
C ASN A 198 -0.52 27.36 -10.20
N GLY A 199 0.15 28.51 -10.04
CA GLY A 199 0.62 28.99 -8.74
C GLY A 199 1.91 28.32 -8.21
N GLY A 200 2.33 27.19 -8.79
CA GLY A 200 3.51 26.46 -8.33
C GLY A 200 4.82 27.20 -8.55
N THR A 201 5.74 27.09 -7.60
CA THR A 201 7.08 27.74 -7.65
C THR A 201 8.24 26.76 -7.65
N ALA A 202 8.03 25.47 -7.33
CA ALA A 202 9.11 24.49 -7.31
C ALA A 202 9.79 24.34 -8.69
N ILE A 203 11.12 24.41 -8.73
CA ILE A 203 11.94 24.30 -9.95
C ILE A 203 12.81 23.04 -10.00
N SER A 204 12.95 22.35 -8.88
CA SER A 204 13.64 21.06 -8.75
C SER A 204 13.04 20.26 -7.61
N TYR A 205 13.52 19.02 -7.41
CA TYR A 205 13.26 18.28 -6.19
C TYR A 205 13.73 19.09 -4.97
N ILE A 206 12.92 19.07 -3.91
CA ILE A 206 13.18 19.65 -2.59
C ILE A 206 13.49 18.46 -1.68
N PRO A 207 14.63 18.42 -0.95
CA PRO A 207 14.89 17.37 0.02
C PRO A 207 13.75 17.25 1.03
N GLU A 208 13.54 16.06 1.58
CA GLU A 208 12.43 15.77 2.48
C GLU A 208 12.97 15.31 3.86
N ALA A 209 12.14 15.49 4.89
CA ALA A 209 12.26 14.86 6.20
C ALA A 209 10.98 14.07 6.51
N ALA A 210 11.00 13.17 7.50
CA ALA A 210 9.78 12.58 8.03
C ALA A 210 8.88 13.69 8.59
N TRP A 211 7.58 13.62 8.30
CA TRP A 211 6.63 14.59 8.83
C TRP A 211 6.46 14.41 10.34
N ASN A 212 6.80 15.45 11.11
CA ASN A 212 6.58 15.51 12.54
C ASN A 212 6.45 16.96 13.03
N ASP A 213 5.21 17.43 13.15
CA ASP A 213 4.88 18.79 13.60
C ASP A 213 4.73 18.89 15.14
N GLU A 214 5.04 17.84 15.92
CA GLU A 214 4.89 17.83 17.40
C GLU A 214 5.62 19.01 18.06
N ASP A 215 6.84 19.30 17.62
CA ASP A 215 7.65 20.40 18.14
C ASP A 215 7.09 21.78 17.77
N ILE A 216 6.43 21.90 16.61
CA ILE A 216 5.77 23.14 16.16
C ILE A 216 4.52 23.40 17.00
N LEU A 217 3.72 22.36 17.26
CA LEU A 217 2.55 22.42 18.12
C LEU A 217 2.91 22.77 19.58
N MET A 218 4.06 22.31 20.07
CA MET A 218 4.57 22.61 21.41
C MET A 218 5.12 24.04 21.58
N GLN A 219 5.53 24.72 20.51
CA GLN A 219 6.29 25.98 20.59
C GLN A 219 5.51 27.27 20.25
N ASN A 220 4.43 27.27 19.45
CA ASN A 220 3.69 28.51 19.10
C ASN A 220 2.26 28.29 18.56
N PHE A 221 1.21 28.48 19.37
CA PHE A 221 -0.15 28.66 18.82
C PHE A 221 -0.83 29.95 19.29
N GLN A 222 -0.80 30.98 18.43
CA GLN A 222 -1.64 32.19 18.50
C GLN A 222 -2.33 32.50 17.15
N GLY A 223 -2.64 31.50 16.32
CA GLY A 223 -3.19 31.71 14.97
C GLY A 223 -4.25 30.71 14.51
N PHE A 224 -4.99 31.11 13.47
CA PHE A 224 -6.30 30.68 12.94
C PHE A 224 -6.53 29.19 12.57
N PHE A 225 -5.61 28.29 12.92
CA PHE A 225 -5.86 26.85 12.84
C PHE A 225 -6.68 26.44 14.07
N SER A 226 -7.74 25.67 13.92
CA SER A 226 -8.36 24.99 15.06
C SER A 226 -7.63 23.68 15.29
N PRO A 227 -6.74 23.53 16.30
CA PRO A 227 -6.54 22.19 16.84
C PRO A 227 -7.85 21.79 17.54
N PRO A 228 -8.26 20.54 17.40
CA PRO A 228 -8.39 19.78 18.63
C PRO A 228 -7.50 18.53 18.61
N SER A 229 -6.79 18.26 17.53
CA SER A 229 -6.13 16.99 17.30
C SER A 229 -4.74 16.97 17.90
N GLY A 230 -4.56 16.04 18.83
CA GLY A 230 -3.34 15.74 19.55
C GLY A 230 -2.09 15.62 18.69
N PHE A 231 -1.74 14.39 18.34
CA PHE A 231 -0.52 14.13 17.60
C PHE A 231 -0.60 14.63 16.16
N ALA A 232 0.56 15.01 15.59
CA ALA A 232 0.73 15.44 14.21
C ALA A 232 2.07 14.92 13.66
N ALA A 233 2.12 13.64 13.36
CA ALA A 233 3.28 12.99 12.77
C ALA A 233 2.87 11.82 11.87
N GLY A 234 3.68 11.52 10.86
CA GLY A 234 3.41 10.43 9.91
C GLY A 234 3.30 9.06 10.60
N GLY A 235 2.17 8.38 10.40
CA GLY A 235 1.90 7.08 11.01
C GLY A 235 2.87 6.00 10.51
N GLY A 236 3.38 5.18 11.43
CA GLY A 236 4.33 4.13 11.06
C GLY A 236 4.82 3.29 12.23
N GLY A 237 5.20 2.05 11.93
CA GLY A 237 5.58 1.05 12.92
C GLY A 237 5.32 -0.39 12.49
N ALA A 238 5.52 -1.33 13.41
CA ALA A 238 5.31 -2.75 13.19
C ALA A 238 3.88 -3.16 13.57
N SER A 239 3.17 -3.87 12.69
CA SER A 239 1.85 -4.42 13.00
C SER A 239 1.92 -5.46 14.10
N ILE A 240 0.95 -5.41 15.01
CA ILE A 240 0.84 -6.37 16.10
C ILE A 240 0.08 -7.65 15.70
N TYR A 241 -0.50 -7.67 14.50
CA TYR A 241 -1.36 -8.75 14.03
C TYR A 241 -0.79 -9.45 12.78
N TRP A 242 -0.30 -8.67 11.81
CA TRP A 242 0.14 -9.21 10.53
C TRP A 242 1.62 -9.61 10.58
N ALA A 243 1.89 -10.87 10.25
CA ALA A 243 3.26 -11.34 10.04
C ALA A 243 3.90 -10.64 8.82
N LYS A 244 5.22 -10.50 8.85
CA LYS A 244 6.00 -9.89 7.77
C LYS A 244 5.75 -10.63 6.45
N PRO A 245 5.25 -9.94 5.42
CA PRO A 245 5.09 -10.54 4.10
C PRO A 245 6.46 -10.86 3.50
N ILE A 246 6.59 -11.97 2.77
CA ILE A 246 7.87 -12.41 2.20
C ILE A 246 8.52 -11.38 1.25
N TRP A 247 7.72 -10.49 0.67
CA TRP A 247 8.20 -9.43 -0.22
C TRP A 247 8.63 -8.17 0.54
N GLN A 248 8.25 -8.01 1.80
CA GLN A 248 8.66 -6.90 2.65
C GLN A 248 10.07 -7.17 3.17
N ALA A 249 11.04 -6.97 2.29
CA ALA A 249 12.45 -7.19 2.55
C ALA A 249 13.28 -6.16 1.77
N GLY A 250 14.48 -5.88 2.27
CA GLY A 250 15.42 -4.96 1.63
C GLY A 250 16.26 -4.19 2.64
N PRO A 251 17.19 -3.34 2.19
CA PRO A 251 17.96 -2.47 3.08
C PRO A 251 17.04 -1.65 3.98
N GLY A 252 17.31 -1.65 5.29
CA GLY A 252 16.56 -0.88 6.28
C GLY A 252 15.29 -1.55 6.83
N VAL A 253 14.71 -2.53 6.13
CA VAL A 253 13.54 -3.28 6.61
C VAL A 253 13.89 -4.08 7.88
N PRO A 254 13.21 -3.84 9.01
CA PRO A 254 13.46 -4.59 10.25
C PRO A 254 13.23 -6.10 10.10
N ASP A 255 14.05 -6.94 10.75
CA ASP A 255 13.83 -8.39 10.84
C ASP A 255 13.08 -8.76 12.13
N ASP A 256 11.88 -8.19 12.30
CA ASP A 256 11.03 -8.33 13.50
C ASP A 256 9.85 -9.29 13.32
N GLY A 257 9.69 -9.85 12.11
CA GLY A 257 8.60 -10.77 11.77
C GLY A 257 7.21 -10.14 11.66
N ALA A 258 7.08 -8.81 11.66
CA ALA A 258 5.82 -8.08 11.55
C ALA A 258 5.67 -7.32 10.21
N ARG A 259 4.43 -7.01 9.79
CA ARG A 259 4.16 -6.08 8.67
C ARG A 259 4.52 -4.67 9.11
N ASP A 260 5.51 -4.08 8.46
CA ASP A 260 6.02 -2.74 8.75
C ASP A 260 5.26 -1.68 7.94
N VAL A 261 4.86 -0.56 8.53
CA VAL A 261 4.15 0.56 7.90
C VAL A 261 5.01 1.83 8.02
N PRO A 262 5.01 2.78 7.06
CA PRO A 262 4.33 2.76 5.76
C PRO A 262 5.17 2.12 4.64
N ASP A 263 4.59 1.91 3.44
CA ASP A 263 5.34 1.39 2.29
C ASP A 263 6.08 2.49 1.52
N VAL A 264 5.44 3.66 1.35
CA VAL A 264 5.96 4.88 0.71
C VAL A 264 5.43 6.11 1.45
N SER A 265 6.01 7.29 1.23
CA SER A 265 5.51 8.55 1.83
C SER A 265 5.48 9.70 0.83
N LEU A 266 4.47 10.57 0.94
CA LEU A 266 4.43 11.87 0.26
C LEU A 266 4.24 12.96 1.32
N THR A 267 4.33 14.24 0.93
CA THR A 267 4.23 15.35 1.86
C THR A 267 2.89 15.30 2.60
N ALA A 268 2.92 15.65 3.87
CA ALA A 268 1.81 15.58 4.81
C ALA A 268 1.82 16.69 5.85
N SER A 269 2.85 17.55 5.94
CA SER A 269 2.89 18.60 6.96
C SER A 269 1.80 19.65 6.74
N GLY A 270 0.93 19.81 7.73
CA GLY A 270 -0.09 20.86 7.74
C GLY A 270 0.44 22.20 8.25
N ALA A 271 1.58 22.18 8.97
CA ALA A 271 2.16 23.38 9.57
C ALA A 271 3.28 24.00 8.73
N HIS A 272 4.08 23.17 8.04
CA HIS A 272 5.27 23.59 7.33
C HIS A 272 4.99 23.84 5.83
N ASP A 273 4.56 22.80 5.10
CA ASP A 273 4.25 22.84 3.66
C ASP A 273 2.85 22.29 3.35
N PRO A 274 1.78 22.96 3.82
CA PRO A 274 0.43 22.45 3.70
C PRO A 274 -0.09 22.38 2.27
N TYR A 275 -1.00 21.45 2.06
CA TYR A 275 -1.82 21.36 0.87
C TYR A 275 -2.89 22.45 0.88
N PRO A 276 -2.92 23.35 -0.12
CA PRO A 276 -4.08 24.19 -0.34
C PRO A 276 -5.26 23.34 -0.84
N VAL A 277 -6.44 23.54 -0.25
CA VAL A 277 -7.70 22.88 -0.58
C VAL A 277 -8.79 23.94 -0.68
N VAL A 278 -9.84 23.74 -1.47
CA VAL A 278 -11.05 24.55 -1.38
C VAL A 278 -12.12 23.77 -0.61
N SER A 279 -12.63 24.34 0.48
CA SER A 279 -13.71 23.71 1.24
C SER A 279 -14.62 24.76 1.87
N GLY A 280 -15.93 24.55 1.77
CA GLY A 280 -16.94 25.52 2.22
C GLY A 280 -16.79 26.89 1.55
N GLY A 281 -16.36 26.92 0.29
CA GLY A 281 -16.13 28.12 -0.51
C GLY A 281 -14.85 28.90 -0.18
N ASN A 282 -13.96 28.38 0.67
CA ASN A 282 -12.72 29.06 1.09
C ASN A 282 -11.48 28.24 0.71
N VAL A 283 -10.40 28.93 0.36
CA VAL A 283 -9.07 28.29 0.28
C VAL A 283 -8.57 28.06 1.70
N VAL A 284 -8.38 26.80 2.07
CA VAL A 284 -7.86 26.35 3.36
C VAL A 284 -6.54 25.62 3.17
N ALA A 285 -5.73 25.57 4.22
CA ALA A 285 -4.48 24.83 4.26
C ALA A 285 -4.68 23.60 5.15
N THR A 286 -4.27 22.42 4.68
CA THR A 286 -4.38 21.15 5.42
C THR A 286 -3.17 20.26 5.17
N GLY A 287 -3.08 19.14 5.88
CA GLY A 287 -2.01 18.15 5.77
C GLY A 287 -2.54 16.75 6.10
N GLY A 288 -1.75 15.96 6.79
CA GLY A 288 -2.06 14.57 7.10
C GLY A 288 -1.60 13.60 6.03
N THR A 289 -1.43 12.34 6.42
CA THR A 289 -1.32 11.21 5.49
C THR A 289 -2.60 11.03 4.65
N SER A 290 -3.70 11.65 5.09
CA SER A 290 -4.89 11.94 4.30
C SER A 290 -4.63 12.76 3.02
N ALA A 291 -3.62 13.64 2.99
CA ALA A 291 -3.25 14.36 1.77
C ALA A 291 -2.30 13.55 0.89
N SER A 292 -1.37 12.81 1.51
CA SER A 292 -0.36 12.01 0.80
C SER A 292 -0.99 10.83 0.03
N THR A 293 -2.01 10.20 0.60
CA THR A 293 -2.72 9.02 0.04
C THR A 293 -3.43 9.29 -1.30
N PRO A 294 -4.36 10.25 -1.43
CA PRO A 294 -5.02 10.58 -2.68
C PRO A 294 -4.03 11.13 -3.71
N ALA A 295 -3.00 11.87 -3.27
CA ALA A 295 -1.94 12.32 -4.17
C ALA A 295 -1.19 11.12 -4.81
N PHE A 296 -0.86 10.10 -4.01
CA PHE A 296 -0.27 8.87 -4.51
C PHE A 296 -1.25 8.06 -5.38
N ALA A 297 -2.55 8.02 -5.04
CA ALA A 297 -3.57 7.41 -5.89
C ALA A 297 -3.60 8.03 -7.30
N GLY A 298 -3.44 9.36 -7.39
CA GLY A 298 -3.28 10.06 -8.67
C GLY A 298 -2.01 9.65 -9.42
N ILE A 299 -0.86 9.49 -8.73
CA ILE A 299 0.37 8.95 -9.32
C ILE A 299 0.13 7.54 -9.89
N LEU A 300 -0.59 6.68 -9.17
CA LEU A 300 -0.92 5.33 -9.63
C LEU A 300 -1.85 5.31 -10.83
N ALA A 301 -2.78 6.27 -10.94
CA ALA A 301 -3.56 6.44 -12.16
C ALA A 301 -2.68 6.83 -13.35
N LEU A 302 -1.71 7.74 -13.17
CA LEU A 302 -0.73 8.07 -14.21
C LEU A 302 0.15 6.87 -14.59
N LEU A 303 0.59 6.09 -13.60
CA LEU A 303 1.33 4.85 -13.83
C LEU A 303 0.51 3.87 -14.68
N ASN A 304 -0.76 3.65 -14.32
CA ASN A 304 -1.66 2.79 -15.09
C ASN A 304 -1.81 3.28 -16.54
N HIS A 305 -2.02 4.58 -16.74
CA HIS A 305 -2.11 5.18 -18.07
C HIS A 305 -0.81 4.96 -18.86
N TYR A 306 0.35 5.24 -18.25
CA TYR A 306 1.65 5.07 -18.88
C TYR A 306 1.88 3.61 -19.32
N LEU A 307 1.59 2.63 -18.46
CA LEU A 307 1.77 1.21 -18.76
C LEU A 307 0.83 0.72 -19.86
N VAL A 308 -0.42 1.22 -19.90
CA VAL A 308 -1.36 0.94 -20.99
C VAL A 308 -0.88 1.58 -22.30
N GLY A 309 -0.50 2.85 -22.26
CA GLY A 309 -0.02 3.60 -23.43
C GLY A 309 1.25 3.01 -24.03
N THR A 310 2.13 2.46 -23.20
CA THR A 310 3.36 1.74 -23.61
C THR A 310 3.13 0.26 -23.92
N LYS A 311 1.89 -0.23 -23.81
CA LYS A 311 1.48 -1.62 -24.08
C LYS A 311 2.15 -2.67 -23.18
N VAL A 312 2.67 -2.25 -22.04
CA VAL A 312 3.16 -3.16 -20.99
C VAL A 312 2.00 -3.89 -20.33
N GLN A 313 0.85 -3.21 -20.20
CA GLN A 313 -0.42 -3.82 -19.78
C GLN A 313 -1.52 -3.51 -20.79
N SER A 314 -2.52 -4.38 -20.89
CA SER A 314 -3.63 -4.23 -21.84
C SER A 314 -4.77 -3.35 -21.30
N GLN A 315 -4.91 -3.26 -19.99
CA GLN A 315 -5.94 -2.51 -19.27
C GLN A 315 -5.34 -1.98 -17.95
N PRO A 316 -5.90 -0.91 -17.37
CA PRO A 316 -5.47 -0.41 -16.07
C PRO A 316 -5.84 -1.35 -14.93
N GLY A 317 -5.02 -1.35 -13.88
CA GLY A 317 -5.20 -2.16 -12.68
C GLY A 317 -3.98 -3.01 -12.38
N LEU A 318 -3.29 -2.69 -11.29
CA LEU A 318 -2.05 -3.37 -10.88
C LEU A 318 -2.28 -4.37 -9.74
N GLY A 319 -3.46 -4.36 -9.11
CA GLY A 319 -3.72 -5.15 -7.92
C GLY A 319 -2.80 -4.73 -6.76
N ASN A 320 -2.30 -5.71 -6.00
CA ASN A 320 -1.32 -5.46 -4.95
C ASN A 320 0.05 -5.08 -5.54
N ILE A 321 0.45 -3.82 -5.34
CA ILE A 321 1.70 -3.27 -5.85
C ILE A 321 2.89 -3.44 -4.90
N ASN A 322 2.66 -3.80 -3.64
CA ASN A 322 3.71 -3.84 -2.62
C ASN A 322 4.90 -4.74 -3.01
N PRO A 323 4.71 -5.95 -3.58
CA PRO A 323 5.84 -6.76 -4.03
C PRO A 323 6.75 -6.05 -5.03
N MET A 324 6.15 -5.32 -5.99
CA MET A 324 6.92 -4.55 -6.97
C MET A 324 7.62 -3.36 -6.31
N LEU A 325 6.97 -2.62 -5.40
CA LEU A 325 7.60 -1.50 -4.71
C LEU A 325 8.85 -1.96 -3.94
N TYR A 326 8.76 -3.04 -3.16
CA TYR A 326 9.92 -3.56 -2.44
C TYR A 326 11.00 -4.14 -3.36
N PHE A 327 10.62 -4.75 -4.49
CA PHE A 327 11.58 -5.17 -5.49
C PHE A 327 12.33 -3.97 -6.10
N LEU A 328 11.62 -2.87 -6.38
CA LEU A 328 12.22 -1.62 -6.85
C LEU A 328 13.12 -0.99 -5.79
N GLY A 329 12.73 -0.97 -4.52
CA GLY A 329 13.56 -0.42 -3.44
C GLY A 329 14.89 -1.15 -3.30
N GLN A 330 14.87 -2.48 -3.44
CA GLN A 330 16.06 -3.33 -3.37
C GLN A 330 16.99 -3.17 -4.59
N ASN A 331 16.44 -2.99 -5.79
CA ASN A 331 17.20 -3.15 -7.04
C ASN A 331 17.36 -1.86 -7.86
N TYR A 332 16.51 -0.87 -7.60
CA TYR A 332 16.40 0.39 -8.34
C TYR A 332 16.11 1.56 -7.37
N PRO A 333 16.97 1.80 -6.36
CA PRO A 333 16.71 2.78 -5.31
C PRO A 333 16.49 4.20 -5.83
N SER A 334 16.95 4.53 -7.04
CA SER A 334 16.72 5.83 -7.68
C SER A 334 15.26 6.13 -8.03
N VAL A 335 14.37 5.13 -7.98
CA VAL A 335 12.90 5.30 -8.05
C VAL A 335 12.38 6.07 -6.84
N TYR A 336 13.10 6.00 -5.72
CA TYR A 336 12.73 6.65 -4.47
C TYR A 336 13.63 7.84 -4.20
N HIS A 337 13.07 8.79 -3.47
CA HIS A 337 13.79 9.76 -2.69
C HIS A 337 13.83 9.25 -1.26
N ASP A 338 14.94 8.60 -0.91
CA ASP A 338 15.21 8.07 0.42
C ASP A 338 15.26 9.23 1.45
N ILE A 339 14.39 9.16 2.47
CA ILE A 339 14.23 10.19 3.49
C ILE A 339 15.00 9.75 4.73
N THR A 340 16.15 10.37 4.97
CA THR A 340 17.05 9.98 6.07
C THR A 340 17.15 11.04 7.18
N ALA A 341 16.19 11.97 7.23
CA ALA A 341 16.12 13.03 8.22
C ALA A 341 14.75 13.03 8.91
N GLY A 342 14.73 13.28 10.21
CA GLY A 342 13.50 13.31 11.01
C GLY A 342 13.13 11.95 11.60
N ASP A 343 11.96 11.91 12.20
CA ASP A 343 11.38 10.77 12.89
C ASP A 343 9.84 10.91 12.93
N ASN A 344 9.14 9.88 13.38
CA ASN A 344 7.70 9.96 13.68
C ASN A 344 7.42 9.79 15.19
N ARG A 345 8.34 10.25 16.02
CA ARG A 345 8.27 10.07 17.47
C ARG A 345 7.27 11.04 18.07
N VAL A 346 6.55 10.56 19.07
CA VAL A 346 5.55 11.36 19.78
C VAL A 346 5.70 11.24 21.30
N PRO A 347 5.22 12.24 22.07
CA PRO A 347 5.20 12.18 23.53
C PRO A 347 4.40 10.98 24.06
N CYS A 348 4.92 10.32 25.09
CA CYS A 348 4.27 9.20 25.77
C CYS A 348 4.44 9.31 27.29
N VAL A 349 3.52 8.73 28.06
CA VAL A 349 3.60 8.73 29.52
C VAL A 349 4.72 7.77 29.94
N PRO A 350 5.81 8.24 30.60
CA PRO A 350 6.94 7.38 30.94
C PRO A 350 6.51 6.13 31.69
N GLN A 351 7.04 4.98 31.29
CA GLN A 351 6.75 3.66 31.86
C GLN A 351 5.27 3.23 31.82
N SER A 352 4.39 3.93 31.09
CA SER A 352 2.99 3.52 30.92
C SER A 352 2.85 2.22 30.13
N THR A 353 3.81 1.96 29.23
CA THR A 353 3.89 0.76 28.40
C THR A 353 5.34 0.30 28.28
N GLN A 354 5.55 -0.89 27.71
CA GLN A 354 6.89 -1.40 27.40
C GLN A 354 7.64 -0.55 26.36
N ASP A 355 6.90 0.26 25.59
CA ASP A 355 7.44 1.02 24.46
C ASP A 355 7.85 2.45 24.86
N CYS A 356 7.39 2.94 26.03
CA CYS A 356 7.68 4.29 26.52
C CYS A 356 8.64 4.24 27.71
N ASP A 357 9.91 4.57 27.48
CA ASP A 357 10.94 4.61 28.51
C ASP A 357 10.91 5.92 29.33
N ASP A 358 11.92 6.13 30.18
CA ASP A 358 12.04 7.31 31.04
C ASP A 358 12.19 8.63 30.25
N SER A 359 12.46 8.58 28.94
CA SER A 359 12.51 9.77 28.09
C SER A 359 11.14 10.36 27.81
N GLY A 360 10.06 9.57 27.95
CA GLY A 360 8.70 10.02 27.68
C GLY A 360 8.42 10.29 26.19
N ILE A 361 9.19 9.69 25.29
CA ILE A 361 9.01 9.77 23.84
C ILE A 361 9.23 8.37 23.25
N TYR A 362 8.37 7.97 22.30
CA TYR A 362 8.54 6.72 21.56
C TYR A 362 8.24 6.89 20.06
N GLY A 363 8.68 5.93 19.25
CA GLY A 363 8.55 5.95 17.79
C GLY A 363 9.89 5.75 17.08
N TYR A 364 9.92 6.06 15.79
CA TYR A 364 10.98 5.60 14.90
C TYR A 364 11.68 6.76 14.22
N SER A 365 13.01 6.69 14.17
CA SER A 365 13.83 7.62 13.38
C SER A 365 14.04 7.08 11.98
N THR A 366 14.15 8.00 11.03
CA THR A 366 14.54 7.69 9.65
C THR A 366 15.96 7.15 9.54
N GLY A 367 16.25 6.47 8.43
CA GLY A 367 17.59 5.97 8.12
C GLY A 367 17.72 5.52 6.66
N PRO A 368 18.94 5.19 6.18
CA PRO A 368 19.12 4.82 4.78
C PRO A 368 18.34 3.56 4.38
N GLY A 369 17.63 3.65 3.26
CA GLY A 369 16.79 2.57 2.73
C GLY A 369 15.36 2.67 3.24
N TYR A 370 14.76 1.53 3.61
CA TYR A 370 13.45 1.52 4.24
C TYR A 370 13.56 1.93 5.72
N ASP A 371 12.60 2.69 6.22
CA ASP A 371 12.41 2.91 7.66
C ASP A 371 10.93 2.92 8.07
N LEU A 372 10.69 2.83 9.38
CA LEU A 372 9.34 2.77 9.97
C LEU A 372 8.64 4.14 10.08
N ALA A 373 9.29 5.23 9.67
CA ALA A 373 8.68 6.56 9.67
C ALA A 373 8.16 6.92 8.26
N THR A 374 8.91 6.56 7.21
CA THR A 374 8.64 7.00 5.83
C THR A 374 8.61 5.89 4.79
N GLY A 375 8.85 4.63 5.19
CA GLY A 375 8.90 3.50 4.28
C GLY A 375 10.12 3.59 3.37
N TRP A 376 9.94 3.38 2.07
CA TRP A 376 11.00 3.65 1.07
C TRP A 376 11.23 5.15 0.78
N GLY A 377 10.48 6.04 1.42
CA GLY A 377 10.44 7.47 1.11
C GLY A 377 9.48 7.80 -0.04
N SER A 378 9.68 8.96 -0.67
CA SER A 378 8.79 9.45 -1.73
C SER A 378 9.18 8.93 -3.11
N VAL A 379 8.23 8.87 -4.03
CA VAL A 379 8.49 8.37 -5.39
C VAL A 379 8.86 9.48 -6.37
N ASP A 380 9.84 9.21 -7.21
CA ASP A 380 10.00 9.86 -8.49
C ASP A 380 9.06 9.16 -9.50
N ALA A 381 7.91 9.76 -9.78
CA ALA A 381 6.84 9.11 -10.55
C ALA A 381 7.28 8.73 -11.98
N ALA A 382 8.13 9.56 -12.62
CA ALA A 382 8.64 9.29 -13.95
C ALA A 382 9.58 8.08 -13.95
N LYS A 383 10.52 8.02 -12.99
CA LYS A 383 11.39 6.86 -12.84
C LYS A 383 10.62 5.62 -12.40
N LEU A 384 9.64 5.75 -11.53
CA LEU A 384 8.74 4.67 -11.13
C LEU A 384 8.12 4.04 -12.37
N ALA A 385 7.46 4.82 -13.22
CA ALA A 385 6.77 4.30 -14.41
C ALA A 385 7.72 3.66 -15.44
N ALA A 386 8.84 4.31 -15.73
CA ALA A 386 9.82 3.80 -16.70
C ALA A 386 10.51 2.51 -16.21
N THR A 387 10.84 2.47 -14.92
CA THR A 387 11.49 1.30 -14.29
C THR A 387 10.49 0.16 -14.15
N TRP A 388 9.25 0.44 -13.73
CA TRP A 388 8.17 -0.54 -13.67
C TRP A 388 7.95 -1.22 -15.02
N ALA A 389 7.82 -0.44 -16.09
CA ALA A 389 7.70 -0.96 -17.46
C ALA A 389 8.88 -1.88 -17.83
N THR A 390 10.10 -1.48 -17.46
CA THR A 390 11.31 -2.26 -17.71
C THR A 390 11.32 -3.56 -16.93
N VAL A 391 10.95 -3.54 -15.64
CA VAL A 391 10.94 -4.73 -14.79
C VAL A 391 9.89 -5.72 -15.24
N VAL A 392 8.65 -5.27 -15.50
CA VAL A 392 7.59 -6.16 -15.99
C VAL A 392 7.99 -6.86 -17.28
N THR A 393 8.64 -6.13 -18.21
CA THR A 393 9.04 -6.68 -19.51
C THR A 393 10.30 -7.55 -19.47
N LYS A 394 11.14 -7.45 -18.42
CA LYS A 394 12.45 -8.14 -18.36
C LYS A 394 12.58 -9.14 -17.22
N THR A 395 11.55 -9.34 -16.44
CA THR A 395 11.58 -10.24 -15.27
C THR A 395 10.45 -11.26 -15.38
N ALA A 396 10.74 -12.49 -14.93
CA ALA A 396 9.74 -13.55 -14.86
C ALA A 396 8.78 -13.32 -13.68
N ARG A 397 7.57 -13.87 -13.77
CA ARG A 397 6.62 -13.92 -12.65
C ARG A 397 5.92 -15.27 -12.65
N LEU A 398 6.34 -16.14 -11.75
CA LEU A 398 5.84 -17.50 -11.67
C LEU A 398 4.62 -17.55 -10.75
N VAL A 399 3.51 -18.08 -11.27
CA VAL A 399 2.25 -18.22 -10.53
C VAL A 399 1.77 -19.66 -10.63
N ILE A 400 1.53 -20.32 -9.50
CA ILE A 400 0.83 -21.61 -9.47
C ILE A 400 -0.64 -21.35 -9.79
N THR A 401 -1.10 -21.80 -10.97
CA THR A 401 -2.50 -21.60 -11.41
C THR A 401 -3.39 -22.77 -11.00
N THR A 402 -2.81 -23.98 -10.91
CA THR A 402 -3.49 -25.18 -10.44
C THR A 402 -2.53 -26.06 -9.67
N PHE A 403 -2.99 -26.59 -8.54
CA PHE A 403 -2.30 -27.61 -7.78
C PHE A 403 -3.33 -28.60 -7.22
N THR A 404 -3.15 -29.88 -7.53
CA THR A 404 -4.00 -30.99 -7.10
C THR A 404 -3.16 -32.15 -6.60
N THR A 405 -3.71 -32.91 -5.65
CA THR A 405 -3.02 -34.02 -4.99
C THR A 405 -3.98 -35.16 -4.68
N SER A 406 -3.45 -36.38 -4.51
CA SER A 406 -4.24 -37.46 -3.89
C SER A 406 -4.82 -37.03 -2.54
N THR A 407 -6.08 -37.37 -2.28
CA THR A 407 -6.79 -37.06 -1.03
C THR A 407 -6.62 -38.12 0.06
N GLN A 408 -6.23 -39.34 -0.33
CA GLN A 408 -5.99 -40.44 0.60
C GLN A 408 -4.89 -41.37 0.09
N VAL A 409 -3.88 -41.63 0.92
CA VAL A 409 -2.74 -42.51 0.57
C VAL A 409 -2.32 -43.32 1.80
N ALA A 410 -1.81 -44.54 1.62
CA ALA A 410 -1.22 -45.33 2.71
C ALA A 410 0.23 -44.88 2.98
N VAL A 411 0.74 -45.03 4.21
CA VAL A 411 2.16 -44.83 4.49
C VAL A 411 3.02 -45.67 3.53
N GLY A 412 4.00 -45.05 2.85
CA GLY A 412 4.80 -45.71 1.81
C GLY A 412 4.09 -45.91 0.46
N GLY A 413 2.86 -45.42 0.30
CA GLY A 413 2.07 -45.48 -0.94
C GLY A 413 2.41 -44.36 -1.92
N GLN A 414 1.83 -44.42 -3.11
CA GLN A 414 2.02 -43.38 -4.14
C GLN A 414 0.99 -42.25 -4.00
N VAL A 415 1.47 -41.02 -3.98
CA VAL A 415 0.67 -39.79 -4.12
C VAL A 415 0.80 -39.29 -5.54
N SER A 416 -0.33 -39.01 -6.19
CA SER A 416 -0.36 -38.25 -7.43
C SER A 416 -0.29 -36.76 -7.13
N VAL A 417 0.56 -36.04 -7.85
CA VAL A 417 0.72 -34.59 -7.79
C VAL A 417 0.62 -34.04 -9.20
N ASP A 418 -0.13 -32.96 -9.35
CA ASP A 418 -0.21 -32.18 -10.58
C ASP A 418 -0.14 -30.69 -10.23
N VAL A 419 0.90 -30.02 -10.74
CA VAL A 419 1.15 -28.59 -10.56
C VAL A 419 1.25 -27.94 -11.94
N GLU A 420 0.40 -26.95 -12.16
CA GLU A 420 0.45 -26.06 -13.32
C GLU A 420 0.92 -24.67 -12.88
N MET A 421 1.92 -24.16 -13.60
CA MET A 421 2.58 -22.89 -13.38
C MET A 421 2.42 -22.01 -14.61
N ALA A 422 2.00 -20.76 -14.44
CA ALA A 422 2.09 -19.75 -15.49
C ALA A 422 3.29 -18.83 -15.24
N ASN A 423 4.06 -18.53 -16.29
CA ASN A 423 4.97 -17.38 -16.28
C ASN A 423 4.22 -16.16 -16.82
N GLN A 424 3.76 -15.32 -15.90
CA GLN A 424 3.03 -14.08 -16.17
C GLN A 424 3.96 -12.85 -16.28
N GLY A 425 5.28 -13.08 -16.32
CA GLY A 425 6.28 -12.02 -16.54
C GLY A 425 6.67 -11.88 -18.02
N GLY A 426 7.44 -10.83 -18.32
CA GLY A 426 7.89 -10.53 -19.68
C GLY A 426 9.18 -11.24 -20.11
N ALA A 427 9.88 -11.92 -19.19
CA ALA A 427 11.08 -12.70 -19.50
C ALA A 427 10.91 -14.19 -19.20
N ASP A 428 11.70 -15.00 -19.91
CA ASP A 428 11.76 -16.44 -19.70
C ASP A 428 12.27 -16.77 -18.30
N ALA A 429 11.58 -17.68 -17.62
CA ALA A 429 12.09 -18.28 -16.40
C ALA A 429 13.05 -19.43 -16.77
N PRO A 430 14.31 -19.44 -16.27
CA PRO A 430 15.21 -20.57 -16.44
C PRO A 430 14.66 -21.81 -15.71
N ALA A 431 15.34 -22.95 -15.81
CA ALA A 431 14.97 -24.13 -15.04
C ALA A 431 14.89 -23.82 -13.54
N PHE A 432 13.84 -24.31 -12.89
CA PHE A 432 13.58 -24.08 -11.47
C PHE A 432 12.94 -25.33 -10.86
N GLN A 433 12.89 -25.38 -9.53
CA GLN A 433 12.31 -26.51 -8.82
C GLN A 433 11.03 -26.10 -8.12
N VAL A 434 9.98 -26.91 -8.28
CA VAL A 434 8.78 -26.85 -7.45
C VAL A 434 8.96 -27.88 -6.33
N ARG A 435 8.79 -27.45 -5.08
CA ARG A 435 8.73 -28.34 -3.92
C ARG A 435 7.29 -28.46 -3.48
N VAL A 436 6.80 -29.69 -3.33
CA VAL A 436 5.50 -29.95 -2.71
C VAL A 436 5.74 -30.46 -1.30
N LEU A 437 5.20 -29.75 -0.32
CA LEU A 437 5.26 -30.04 1.10
C LEU A 437 3.94 -30.69 1.56
N PHE A 438 4.03 -31.65 2.47
CA PHE A 438 2.91 -32.21 3.21
C PHE A 438 3.08 -31.84 4.68
N THR A 439 2.28 -30.88 5.15
CA THR A 439 2.42 -30.22 6.45
C THR A 439 1.22 -30.57 7.34
N LYS A 440 1.36 -30.60 8.67
CA LYS A 440 0.19 -30.81 9.55
C LYS A 440 -0.52 -29.50 9.94
N ASP A 441 0.22 -28.39 9.89
CA ASP A 441 -0.21 -27.06 10.32
C ASP A 441 -0.41 -26.09 9.14
N GLY A 442 -0.17 -26.53 7.90
CA GLY A 442 -0.26 -25.68 6.72
C GLY A 442 0.92 -24.73 6.54
N THR A 443 1.93 -24.78 7.41
CA THR A 443 3.02 -23.80 7.38
C THR A 443 4.05 -24.13 6.30
N GLN A 444 4.71 -23.11 5.76
CA GLN A 444 5.84 -23.30 4.84
C GLN A 444 7.12 -23.80 5.55
N SER A 445 7.04 -24.09 6.86
CA SER A 445 8.18 -24.52 7.67
C SER A 445 8.67 -25.90 7.24
N THR A 446 9.94 -25.96 6.91
CA THR A 446 10.59 -27.20 6.45
C THR A 446 11.01 -28.13 7.59
N ALA A 447 10.93 -27.65 8.84
CA ALA A 447 11.43 -28.35 10.02
C ALA A 447 10.64 -29.63 10.38
N LYS A 448 9.42 -29.80 9.85
CA LYS A 448 8.55 -30.97 10.12
C LYS A 448 7.75 -31.45 8.91
N SER A 449 8.10 -31.01 7.70
CA SER A 449 7.34 -31.28 6.47
C SER A 449 7.96 -32.40 5.64
N TRP A 450 7.14 -33.34 5.18
CA TRP A 450 7.53 -34.30 4.13
C TRP A 450 7.42 -33.63 2.77
N TYR A 451 8.26 -34.00 1.81
CA TYR A 451 8.30 -33.26 0.55
C TYR A 451 8.71 -34.09 -0.66
N ILE A 452 8.33 -33.58 -1.82
CA ILE A 452 8.73 -34.09 -3.13
C ILE A 452 9.18 -32.92 -4.00
N PHE A 453 9.98 -33.21 -5.01
CA PHE A 453 10.44 -32.21 -5.98
C PHE A 453 9.91 -32.48 -7.38
N CYS A 454 9.68 -31.38 -8.08
CA CYS A 454 9.25 -31.30 -9.45
C CYS A 454 10.23 -30.39 -10.18
N ASP A 455 11.12 -30.97 -10.99
CA ASP A 455 12.09 -30.19 -11.77
C ASP A 455 11.41 -29.63 -13.03
N MET A 456 11.32 -28.31 -13.09
CA MET A 456 10.77 -27.57 -14.22
C MET A 456 11.91 -27.20 -15.15
N LYS A 457 11.77 -27.49 -16.45
CA LYS A 457 12.78 -27.12 -17.46
C LYS A 457 12.89 -25.61 -17.71
N GLY A 458 12.04 -24.82 -17.05
CA GLY A 458 11.84 -23.40 -17.29
C GLY A 458 10.46 -23.13 -17.88
N ALA A 459 10.13 -21.86 -18.03
CA ALA A 459 8.86 -21.40 -18.59
C ALA A 459 9.10 -20.13 -19.41
N PRO A 460 8.97 -20.17 -20.74
CA PRO A 460 9.00 -18.96 -21.56
C PRO A 460 7.98 -17.90 -21.10
N ALA A 461 8.25 -16.63 -21.38
CA ALA A 461 7.33 -15.54 -21.07
C ALA A 461 5.92 -15.81 -21.64
N GLY A 462 4.88 -15.62 -20.82
CA GLY A 462 3.48 -15.86 -21.19
C GLY A 462 3.08 -17.34 -21.36
N SER A 463 3.98 -18.29 -21.06
CA SER A 463 3.70 -19.73 -21.20
C SER A 463 3.30 -20.39 -19.88
N THR A 464 2.73 -21.58 -19.99
CA THR A 464 2.50 -22.46 -18.84
C THR A 464 3.50 -23.62 -18.85
N ALA A 465 4.01 -23.98 -17.67
CA ALA A 465 4.77 -25.20 -17.45
C ALA A 465 4.00 -26.12 -16.49
N LYS A 466 4.11 -27.43 -16.69
CA LYS A 466 3.44 -28.43 -15.84
C LYS A 466 4.43 -29.42 -15.27
N CYS A 467 4.21 -29.81 -14.02
CA CYS A 467 4.81 -31.00 -13.44
C CYS A 467 3.70 -31.89 -12.89
N SER A 468 3.55 -33.08 -13.48
CA SER A 468 2.56 -34.06 -13.05
C SER A 468 3.22 -35.44 -12.92
N GLY A 469 2.88 -36.18 -11.89
CA GLY A 469 3.46 -37.51 -11.66
C GLY A 469 2.98 -38.17 -10.37
N THR A 470 3.51 -39.35 -10.09
CA THR A 470 3.30 -40.06 -8.83
C THR A 470 4.59 -40.12 -8.03
N VAL A 471 4.55 -39.80 -6.75
CA VAL A 471 5.70 -39.90 -5.85
C VAL A 471 5.35 -40.77 -4.64
N THR A 472 6.27 -41.64 -4.27
CA THR A 472 6.12 -42.52 -3.11
C THR A 472 6.33 -41.71 -1.83
N LEU A 473 5.35 -41.75 -0.92
CA LEU A 473 5.50 -41.15 0.41
C LEU A 473 6.58 -41.86 1.21
N ASP A 474 7.30 -41.11 2.02
CA ASP A 474 8.30 -41.70 2.92
C ASP A 474 7.63 -42.68 3.88
N LYS A 475 8.24 -43.86 4.07
CA LYS A 475 7.73 -44.88 5.00
C LYS A 475 7.78 -44.44 6.47
N SER A 476 8.53 -43.39 6.78
CA SER A 476 8.59 -42.77 8.10
C SER A 476 7.53 -41.68 8.33
N MET A 477 6.68 -41.38 7.33
CA MET A 477 5.48 -40.58 7.55
C MET A 477 4.55 -41.26 8.56
N THR A 478 4.11 -40.50 9.56
CA THR A 478 3.05 -40.95 10.47
C THR A 478 1.70 -40.83 9.79
N ALA A 479 0.79 -41.77 10.08
CA ALA A 479 -0.62 -41.61 9.74
C ALA A 479 -1.20 -40.29 10.33
N GLY A 480 -2.13 -39.68 9.59
CA GLY A 480 -2.77 -38.43 9.98
C GLY A 480 -3.20 -37.58 8.79
N THR A 481 -3.76 -36.41 9.08
CA THR A 481 -4.19 -35.42 8.08
C THR A 481 -3.05 -34.46 7.79
N TYR A 482 -2.80 -34.21 6.51
CA TYR A 482 -1.80 -33.28 6.01
C TYR A 482 -2.44 -32.27 5.06
N ILE A 483 -1.90 -31.05 5.05
CA ILE A 483 -2.23 -29.95 4.15
C ILE A 483 -1.12 -29.90 3.08
N PRO A 484 -1.42 -30.28 1.83
CA PRO A 484 -0.46 -30.20 0.74
C PRO A 484 -0.26 -28.74 0.32
N LEU A 485 1.00 -28.33 0.14
CA LEU A 485 1.43 -26.99 -0.23
C LEU A 485 2.50 -27.10 -1.33
N ALA A 486 2.27 -26.49 -2.49
CA ALA A 486 3.27 -26.37 -3.54
C ALA A 486 3.99 -25.03 -3.42
N ILE A 487 5.32 -25.03 -3.62
CA ILE A 487 6.20 -23.86 -3.64
C ILE A 487 7.04 -23.92 -4.91
N ALA A 488 6.78 -23.03 -5.86
CA ALA A 488 7.57 -22.84 -7.06
C ALA A 488 8.82 -22.01 -6.78
N ASP A 489 9.86 -22.24 -7.60
CA ASP A 489 11.16 -21.61 -7.44
C ASP A 489 11.70 -21.75 -6.01
N TYR A 490 11.58 -22.97 -5.45
CA TYR A 490 11.89 -23.26 -4.05
C TYR A 490 13.34 -22.88 -3.67
N ASN A 491 14.27 -23.00 -4.61
CA ASN A 491 15.69 -22.65 -4.41
C ASN A 491 15.99 -21.16 -4.64
N ASN A 492 14.97 -20.33 -4.89
CA ASN A 492 15.09 -18.88 -5.10
C ASN A 492 16.07 -18.52 -6.24
N GLN A 493 15.98 -19.23 -7.36
CA GLN A 493 16.92 -19.12 -8.49
C GLN A 493 16.40 -18.21 -9.61
N VAL A 494 15.07 -18.06 -9.71
CA VAL A 494 14.45 -17.17 -10.69
C VAL A 494 14.29 -15.79 -10.08
N VAL A 495 14.84 -14.76 -10.72
CA VAL A 495 14.59 -13.37 -10.33
C VAL A 495 13.13 -13.04 -10.67
N GLN A 496 12.37 -12.63 -9.66
CA GLN A 496 10.94 -12.33 -9.75
C GLN A 496 10.65 -11.05 -8.97
N PHE A 497 9.88 -10.14 -9.57
CA PHE A 497 9.44 -8.92 -8.89
C PHE A 497 8.25 -9.16 -7.95
N ASP A 498 7.57 -10.29 -8.10
CA ASP A 498 6.46 -10.69 -7.25
C ASP A 498 6.51 -12.21 -7.05
N ARG A 499 6.55 -12.62 -5.79
CA ARG A 499 6.56 -14.02 -5.36
C ARG A 499 5.27 -14.47 -4.68
N THR A 500 4.26 -13.61 -4.59
CA THR A 500 2.99 -13.95 -3.92
C THR A 500 2.26 -15.13 -4.59
N GLY A 501 2.44 -15.30 -5.91
CA GLY A 501 1.87 -16.40 -6.68
C GLY A 501 2.70 -17.69 -6.67
N THR A 502 3.88 -17.73 -6.05
CA THR A 502 4.77 -18.90 -6.14
C THR A 502 4.38 -20.01 -5.17
N PHE A 503 3.35 -19.85 -4.33
CA PHE A 503 2.86 -20.93 -3.49
C PHE A 503 1.34 -21.10 -3.58
N ALA A 504 0.86 -22.33 -3.42
CA ALA A 504 -0.57 -22.64 -3.42
C ALA A 504 -0.87 -23.91 -2.62
N TYR A 505 -2.03 -23.94 -1.97
CA TYR A 505 -2.58 -25.16 -1.36
C TYR A 505 -3.31 -26.00 -2.41
N SER A 506 -3.38 -27.31 -2.16
CA SER A 506 -4.09 -28.22 -3.06
C SER A 506 -5.57 -27.86 -3.15
N LYS A 507 -6.10 -27.81 -4.37
CA LYS A 507 -7.53 -27.58 -4.64
C LYS A 507 -8.40 -28.73 -4.12
N ASP A 508 -7.82 -29.91 -3.93
CA ASP A 508 -8.50 -31.09 -3.38
C ASP A 508 -8.60 -31.07 -1.85
N GLY A 509 -8.05 -30.04 -1.20
CA GLY A 509 -8.07 -29.88 0.25
C GLY A 509 -6.98 -30.70 0.94
N THR A 510 -7.35 -31.33 2.06
CA THR A 510 -6.40 -32.11 2.88
C THR A 510 -6.19 -33.52 2.33
N MET A 511 -5.01 -34.07 2.62
CA MET A 511 -4.65 -35.45 2.32
C MET A 511 -4.61 -36.28 3.61
N VAL A 512 -5.31 -37.42 3.62
CA VAL A 512 -5.28 -38.37 4.74
C VAL A 512 -4.27 -39.48 4.46
N VAL A 513 -3.25 -39.58 5.31
CA VAL A 513 -2.26 -40.66 5.30
C VAL A 513 -2.71 -41.75 6.28
N LYS A 514 -2.89 -42.98 5.79
CA LYS A 514 -3.37 -44.14 6.57
C LYS A 514 -2.30 -45.18 6.84
#